data_AF-A0AA39DSQ9-F1
#
_entry.id   AF-A0AA39DSQ9-F1
#
_cell.length_a   1.000
_cell.length_b   1.000
_cell.length_c   1.000
_cell.angle_alpha   90.00
_cell.angle_beta   90.00
_cell.angle_gamma   90.00
#
_symmetry.space_group_name_H-M   'P 1'
#
loop_
_entity.id
_entity.type
_entity.pdbx_description
1 polymer ?
#
loop_
_entity_poly.entity_id
_entity_poly.type
_entity_poly.pdbx_seq_one_letter_code
_entity_poly.pdbx_strand_id
1 'polypeptide(L)'
;MAVAAFYSVSFVGLNKSEAHLLFGSGFGFPSKRLSVSSKAFKPMAAVTAVQAVGLSETFDKLRKQGQVALIPYITAGDPDLSTTAEALKVLDSCGSDIIELGLPYSDPLADGPVIQAAATRSLARGTNFNAVISMLKEVVPQLSCPVALFSYYNPILKRGIGKFMTIIKDVGVHGLVVPDVPLEETEILRMESIKNNIELVLLTTPTTPTDRMKAIVAASEGFVYLVSSVGVTGARASVSSRVQTLLQEIKQVHLLD
;
A
#
# COMPACT_ATOMS: atom_id res chain seq x y z
N MET A 1 -10.86 9.95 -10.38
CA MET A 1 -11.13 8.86 -9.43
C MET A 1 -10.44 7.64 -9.98
N ALA A 2 -9.42 7.12 -9.30
CA ALA A 2 -8.72 5.92 -9.75
C ALA A 2 -9.58 4.68 -9.47
N VAL A 3 -9.57 3.73 -10.41
CA VAL A 3 -10.16 2.41 -10.17
C VAL A 3 -8.97 1.45 -10.05
N ALA A 4 -8.76 0.85 -8.89
CA ALA A 4 -7.79 -0.24 -8.77
C ALA A 4 -8.38 -1.49 -9.45
N ALA A 5 -7.64 -2.07 -10.39
CA ALA A 5 -7.96 -3.36 -10.99
C ALA A 5 -7.12 -4.47 -10.31
N PHE A 6 -7.82 -5.48 -9.79
CA PHE A 6 -7.42 -6.39 -8.71
C PHE A 6 -6.65 -7.66 -9.15
N TYR A 7 -5.32 -7.79 -9.04
CA TYR A 7 -4.70 -9.12 -9.28
C TYR A 7 -3.39 -9.38 -8.50
N SER A 8 -3.33 -10.49 -7.74
CA SER A 8 -2.10 -11.10 -7.21
C SER A 8 -1.56 -12.17 -8.17
N VAL A 9 -0.23 -12.36 -8.16
CA VAL A 9 0.47 -13.48 -8.81
C VAL A 9 0.75 -14.54 -7.74
N SER A 10 0.20 -15.74 -7.90
CA SER A 10 0.45 -16.86 -6.98
C SER A 10 1.81 -17.51 -7.29
N PHE A 11 2.80 -17.35 -6.40
CA PHE A 11 4.01 -18.19 -6.41
C PHE A 11 3.83 -19.37 -5.44
N VAL A 12 3.98 -20.59 -5.96
CA VAL A 12 3.80 -21.85 -5.23
C VAL A 12 4.92 -22.04 -4.20
N GLY A 13 4.56 -22.04 -2.91
CA GLY A 13 5.46 -22.32 -1.78
C GLY A 13 5.55 -23.82 -1.46
N LEU A 14 6.78 -24.32 -1.33
CA LEU A 14 7.13 -25.67 -0.88
C LEU A 14 6.98 -25.80 0.65
N ASN A 15 6.18 -26.77 1.09
CA ASN A 15 5.95 -27.16 2.49
C ASN A 15 7.16 -27.85 3.14
N LYS A 16 7.45 -27.50 4.41
CA LYS A 16 8.10 -28.37 5.43
C LYS A 16 7.46 -28.07 6.79
N SER A 17 6.52 -28.91 7.25
CA SER A 17 6.69 -30.01 8.22
C SER A 17 6.79 -29.56 9.68
N GLU A 18 5.68 -29.73 10.40
CA GLU A 18 5.58 -29.67 11.86
C GLU A 18 6.21 -30.89 12.53
N ALA A 19 6.74 -30.71 13.74
CA ALA A 19 7.14 -31.79 14.64
C ALA A 19 6.48 -31.57 16.02
N HIS A 20 5.58 -32.49 16.36
CA HIS A 20 4.99 -32.69 17.68
C HIS A 20 6.01 -33.28 18.66
N LEU A 21 6.00 -32.83 19.91
CA LEU A 21 6.56 -33.57 21.05
C LEU A 21 5.61 -33.49 22.25
N LEU A 22 5.22 -34.68 22.72
CA LEU A 22 4.43 -35.00 23.92
C LEU A 22 5.33 -35.01 25.18
N PHE A 23 4.68 -35.22 26.35
CA PHE A 23 5.16 -35.46 27.73
C PHE A 23 4.78 -34.29 28.67
N GLY A 24 4.18 -34.46 29.84
CA GLY A 24 3.83 -35.63 30.64
C GLY A 24 3.00 -35.19 31.87
N SER A 25 2.50 -36.19 32.59
CA SER A 25 1.53 -36.17 33.68
C SER A 25 2.01 -35.61 35.02
N GLY A 26 1.07 -35.12 35.85
CA GLY A 26 1.28 -34.86 37.28
C GLY A 26 0.02 -34.40 38.02
N PHE A 27 -0.54 -35.27 38.87
CA PHE A 27 -1.69 -35.03 39.75
C PHE A 27 -1.29 -34.30 41.06
N GLY A 28 -2.17 -33.45 41.60
CA GLY A 28 -2.09 -32.92 42.97
C GLY A 28 -3.31 -32.04 43.35
N PHE A 29 -4.09 -32.50 44.33
CA PHE A 29 -5.34 -31.89 44.87
C PHE A 29 -5.06 -30.96 46.08
N PRO A 30 -6.03 -30.21 46.65
CA PRO A 30 -5.94 -28.75 46.79
C PRO A 30 -5.76 -28.26 48.24
N SER A 31 -5.28 -27.03 48.41
CA SER A 31 -5.39 -26.31 49.68
C SER A 31 -5.96 -24.90 49.46
N LYS A 32 -7.16 -24.65 50.00
CA LYS A 32 -7.80 -23.33 50.02
C LYS A 32 -7.08 -22.41 51.02
N ARG A 33 -6.66 -21.23 50.56
CA ARG A 33 -6.53 -20.02 51.38
C ARG A 33 -7.21 -18.87 50.63
N LEU A 34 -8.26 -18.31 51.24
CA LEU A 34 -8.86 -17.04 50.85
C LEU A 34 -8.00 -15.92 51.43
N SER A 35 -7.45 -15.05 50.58
CA SER A 35 -7.06 -13.71 51.00
C SER A 35 -6.97 -12.74 49.82
N VAL A 36 -7.90 -11.77 49.85
CA VAL A 36 -7.82 -10.38 49.40
C VAL A 36 -7.45 -10.11 47.93
N SER A 37 -8.49 -9.72 47.17
CA SER A 37 -8.43 -9.22 45.80
C SER A 37 -7.74 -7.84 45.74
N SER A 38 -6.45 -7.80 45.42
CA SER A 38 -5.87 -6.69 44.68
C SER A 38 -5.91 -7.06 43.19
N LYS A 39 -6.78 -6.43 42.41
CA LYS A 39 -6.72 -6.52 40.95
C LYS A 39 -5.40 -5.90 40.50
N ALA A 40 -4.36 -6.72 40.43
CA ALA A 40 -3.16 -6.38 39.69
C ALA A 40 -3.56 -6.15 38.24
N PHE A 41 -3.27 -4.95 37.73
CA PHE A 41 -3.30 -4.68 36.31
C PHE A 41 -2.40 -5.72 35.65
N LYS A 42 -2.99 -6.65 34.91
CA LYS A 42 -2.21 -7.51 34.02
C LYS A 42 -1.52 -6.58 33.03
N PRO A 43 -0.19 -6.63 32.87
CA PRO A 43 0.43 -5.95 31.75
C PRO A 43 -0.27 -6.48 30.51
N MET A 44 -0.81 -5.57 29.68
CA MET A 44 -1.31 -5.94 28.37
C MET A 44 -0.21 -6.76 27.71
N ALA A 45 -0.55 -7.98 27.28
CA ALA A 45 0.31 -8.76 26.42
C ALA A 45 0.84 -7.81 25.35
N ALA A 46 2.16 -7.75 25.19
CA ALA A 46 2.79 -7.00 24.12
C ALA A 46 1.99 -7.27 22.86
N VAL A 47 1.41 -6.21 22.29
CA VAL A 47 0.75 -6.29 20.98
C VAL A 47 1.83 -6.84 20.07
N THR A 48 1.74 -8.13 19.73
CA THR A 48 2.58 -8.72 18.71
C THR A 48 2.32 -7.85 17.49
N ALA A 49 3.32 -7.10 17.05
CA ALA A 49 3.19 -6.26 15.87
C ALA A 49 2.71 -7.19 14.75
N VAL A 50 1.44 -7.04 14.36
CA VAL A 50 0.92 -7.71 13.19
C VAL A 50 1.68 -7.05 12.07
N GLN A 51 2.64 -7.77 11.49
CA GLN A 51 3.36 -7.29 10.33
C GLN A 51 2.29 -7.04 9.26
N ALA A 52 2.18 -5.78 8.82
CA ALA A 52 1.17 -5.40 7.84
C ALA A 52 1.28 -6.31 6.61
N VAL A 53 0.12 -6.72 6.13
CA VAL A 53 -0.04 -7.63 4.99
C VAL A 53 0.35 -6.89 3.70
N GLY A 54 1.04 -7.53 2.75
CA GLY A 54 1.40 -6.90 1.46
C GLY A 54 0.18 -6.47 0.63
N LEU A 55 0.37 -5.70 -0.45
CA LEU A 55 -0.76 -5.24 -1.27
C LEU A 55 -1.43 -6.44 -1.96
N SER A 56 -0.64 -7.31 -2.57
CA SER A 56 -1.10 -8.54 -3.24
C SER A 56 -1.88 -9.46 -2.29
N GLU A 57 -1.38 -9.66 -1.07
CA GLU A 57 -2.03 -10.51 -0.07
C GLU A 57 -3.35 -9.88 0.44
N THR A 58 -3.39 -8.55 0.57
CA THR A 58 -4.62 -7.81 0.89
C THR A 58 -5.68 -8.07 -0.18
N PHE A 59 -5.32 -7.97 -1.46
CA PHE A 59 -6.25 -8.24 -2.55
C PHE A 59 -6.69 -9.71 -2.62
N ASP A 60 -5.81 -10.67 -2.31
CA ASP A 60 -6.18 -12.08 -2.26
C ASP A 60 -7.17 -12.40 -1.15
N LYS A 61 -7.00 -11.78 0.02
CA LYS A 61 -7.94 -11.89 1.13
C LYS A 61 -9.32 -11.35 0.73
N LEU A 62 -9.37 -10.15 0.17
CA LEU A 62 -10.61 -9.52 -0.27
C LEU A 62 -11.32 -10.32 -1.35
N ARG A 63 -10.56 -10.87 -2.30
CA ARG A 63 -11.08 -11.74 -3.37
C ARG A 63 -11.75 -12.99 -2.80
N LYS A 64 -11.11 -13.67 -1.85
CA LYS A 64 -11.69 -14.85 -1.16
C LYS A 64 -12.98 -14.51 -0.42
N GLN A 65 -13.15 -13.26 -0.01
CA GLN A 65 -14.32 -12.76 0.70
C GLN A 65 -15.38 -12.15 -0.23
N GLY A 66 -15.11 -12.04 -1.54
CA GLY A 66 -16.00 -11.38 -2.49
C GLY A 66 -16.14 -9.87 -2.24
N GLN A 67 -15.12 -9.24 -1.64
CA GLN A 67 -15.11 -7.82 -1.27
C GLN A 67 -14.28 -6.98 -2.25
N VAL A 68 -14.56 -5.67 -2.26
CA VAL A 68 -13.87 -4.66 -3.07
C VAL A 68 -13.01 -3.83 -2.13
N ALA A 69 -11.77 -3.54 -2.52
CA ALA A 69 -10.84 -2.74 -1.73
C ALA A 69 -11.25 -1.26 -1.70
N LEU A 70 -11.16 -0.63 -0.53
CA LEU A 70 -11.15 0.81 -0.34
C LEU A 70 -9.71 1.30 -0.12
N ILE A 71 -9.25 2.19 -1.00
CA ILE A 71 -7.89 2.73 -0.98
C ILE A 71 -7.92 4.26 -0.92
N PRO A 72 -7.91 4.86 0.28
CA PRO A 72 -7.86 6.32 0.42
C PRO A 72 -6.47 6.86 0.06
N TYR A 73 -6.47 8.02 -0.60
CA TYR A 73 -5.27 8.81 -0.86
C TYR A 73 -5.24 10.04 0.04
N ILE A 74 -4.08 10.32 0.65
CA ILE A 74 -3.80 11.61 1.29
C ILE A 74 -2.39 12.12 0.92
N THR A 75 -2.20 13.43 0.89
CA THR A 75 -0.87 14.04 0.70
C THR A 75 -0.16 14.18 2.04
N ALA A 76 1.05 13.64 2.15
CA ALA A 76 1.85 13.75 3.36
C ALA A 76 2.15 15.22 3.68
N GLY A 77 1.95 15.60 4.93
CA GLY A 77 2.21 16.94 5.42
C GLY A 77 1.14 17.97 5.10
N ASP A 78 -0.05 17.55 4.61
CA ASP A 78 -1.21 18.44 4.48
C ASP A 78 -2.27 18.10 5.55
N PRO A 79 -2.63 19.04 6.46
CA PRO A 79 -1.99 20.34 6.65
C PRO A 79 -0.60 20.23 7.29
N ASP A 80 -0.27 19.17 8.03
CA ASP A 80 1.08 18.90 8.58
C ASP A 80 1.27 17.41 8.89
N LEU A 81 2.52 17.00 9.17
CA LEU A 81 2.87 15.59 9.39
C LEU A 81 2.25 14.99 10.66
N SER A 82 2.01 15.78 11.70
CA SER A 82 1.29 15.30 12.89
C SER A 82 -0.14 14.94 12.52
N THR A 83 -0.80 15.80 11.75
CA THR A 83 -2.15 15.53 11.26
C THR A 83 -2.16 14.36 10.27
N THR A 84 -1.15 14.23 9.41
CA THR A 84 -1.00 13.05 8.53
C THR A 84 -0.91 11.75 9.34
N ALA A 85 -0.09 11.70 10.40
CA ALA A 85 0.06 10.51 11.22
C ALA A 85 -1.26 10.07 11.88
N GLU A 86 -2.02 11.03 12.43
CA GLU A 86 -3.35 10.74 12.98
C GLU A 86 -4.35 10.34 11.90
N ALA A 87 -4.32 10.97 10.73
CA ALA A 87 -5.17 10.59 9.60
C ALA A 87 -4.90 9.14 9.15
N LEU A 88 -3.64 8.70 9.09
CA LEU A 88 -3.30 7.31 8.76
C LEU A 88 -3.93 6.32 9.74
N LYS A 89 -3.83 6.59 11.05
CA LYS A 89 -4.44 5.74 12.08
C LYS A 89 -5.97 5.72 11.99
N VAL A 90 -6.58 6.88 11.74
CA VAL A 90 -8.04 6.99 11.59
C VAL A 90 -8.50 6.20 10.36
N LEU A 91 -7.85 6.39 9.22
CA LEU A 91 -8.17 5.67 7.99
C LEU A 91 -8.04 4.14 8.17
N ASP A 92 -6.98 3.68 8.83
CA ASP A 92 -6.79 2.26 9.19
C ASP A 92 -7.94 1.77 10.08
N SER A 93 -8.24 2.48 11.17
CA SER A 93 -9.31 2.11 12.11
C SER A 93 -10.72 2.13 11.50
N CYS A 94 -10.92 2.93 10.44
CA CYS A 94 -12.16 3.00 9.67
C CYS A 94 -12.28 1.89 8.62
N GLY A 95 -11.30 0.98 8.52
CA GLY A 95 -11.35 -0.18 7.63
C GLY A 95 -10.83 0.09 6.23
N SER A 96 -9.83 0.97 6.06
CA SER A 96 -9.10 1.06 4.80
C SER A 96 -8.35 -0.25 4.54
N ASP A 97 -8.40 -0.75 3.31
CA ASP A 97 -7.71 -1.99 2.95
C ASP A 97 -6.23 -1.70 2.61
N ILE A 98 -5.97 -0.56 1.97
CA ILE A 98 -4.64 -0.03 1.66
C ILE A 98 -4.73 1.48 1.86
N ILE A 99 -3.68 2.14 2.32
CA ILE A 99 -3.60 3.60 2.32
C ILE A 99 -2.53 4.06 1.33
N GLU A 100 -2.90 4.96 0.42
CA GLU A 100 -1.98 5.59 -0.50
C GLU A 100 -1.52 6.94 0.08
N LEU A 101 -0.20 7.10 0.25
CA LEU A 101 0.39 8.32 0.82
C LEU A 101 1.24 9.03 -0.25
N GLY A 102 0.75 10.19 -0.68
CA GLY A 102 1.46 11.04 -1.64
C GLY A 102 2.61 11.80 -1.02
N LEU A 103 3.81 11.65 -1.59
CA LEU A 103 4.93 12.53 -1.29
C LEU A 103 4.69 13.88 -1.98
N PRO A 104 4.69 15.02 -1.24
CA PRO A 104 4.45 16.31 -1.84
C PRO A 104 5.57 16.67 -2.84
N TYR A 105 5.19 17.12 -4.03
CA TYR A 105 6.11 17.44 -5.11
C TYR A 105 5.80 18.81 -5.72
N SER A 106 6.83 19.54 -6.14
CA SER A 106 6.71 20.91 -6.64
C SER A 106 6.10 21.00 -8.04
N ASP A 107 6.31 19.96 -8.86
CA ASP A 107 5.92 19.94 -10.27
C ASP A 107 4.99 18.74 -10.58
N PRO A 108 3.83 18.62 -9.93
CA PRO A 108 2.99 17.45 -10.01
C PRO A 108 2.14 17.43 -11.30
N LEU A 109 2.72 16.93 -12.39
CA LEU A 109 2.12 16.94 -13.73
C LEU A 109 0.85 16.07 -13.86
N ALA A 110 0.71 15.03 -13.05
CA ALA A 110 -0.40 14.07 -13.12
C ALA A 110 -1.57 14.44 -12.18
N ASP A 111 -1.32 15.27 -11.18
CA ASP A 111 -2.29 15.63 -10.16
C ASP A 111 -3.21 16.76 -10.62
N GLY A 112 -4.47 16.72 -10.23
CA GLY A 112 -5.36 17.87 -10.43
C GLY A 112 -5.40 18.82 -9.24
N PRO A 113 -6.20 19.90 -9.35
CA PRO A 113 -6.03 21.11 -8.55
C PRO A 113 -6.14 20.89 -7.03
N VAL A 114 -6.94 19.91 -6.59
CA VAL A 114 -7.10 19.59 -5.16
C VAL A 114 -5.81 19.02 -4.57
N ILE A 115 -5.20 18.05 -5.25
CA ILE A 115 -3.95 17.42 -4.81
C ILE A 115 -2.78 18.38 -4.98
N GLN A 116 -2.76 19.18 -6.06
CA GLN A 116 -1.77 20.25 -6.24
C GLN A 116 -1.81 21.26 -5.10
N ALA A 117 -3.00 21.67 -4.66
CA ALA A 117 -3.16 22.59 -3.53
C ALA A 117 -2.70 21.96 -2.20
N ALA A 118 -2.97 20.67 -1.99
CA ALA A 118 -2.49 19.93 -0.82
C ALA A 118 -0.96 19.84 -0.79
N ALA A 119 -0.34 19.48 -1.92
CA ALA A 119 1.12 19.46 -2.06
C ALA A 119 1.73 20.84 -1.83
N THR A 120 1.11 21.91 -2.35
CA THR A 120 1.55 23.30 -2.14
C THR A 120 1.54 23.68 -0.65
N ARG A 121 0.44 23.40 0.07
CA ARG A 121 0.35 23.65 1.52
C ARG A 121 1.40 22.87 2.31
N SER A 122 1.58 21.59 1.95
CA SER A 122 2.56 20.72 2.59
C SER A 122 4.00 21.22 2.40
N LEU A 123 4.38 21.57 1.17
CA LEU A 123 5.71 22.11 0.87
C LEU A 123 5.95 23.47 1.52
N ALA A 124 4.93 24.35 1.55
CA ALA A 124 5.02 25.65 2.21
C ALA A 124 5.32 25.55 3.72
N ARG A 125 4.98 24.41 4.35
CA ARG A 125 5.29 24.13 5.76
C ARG A 125 6.59 23.33 5.95
N GLY A 126 7.37 23.14 4.89
CA GLY A 126 8.70 22.52 4.95
C GLY A 126 8.69 20.98 4.94
N THR A 127 7.56 20.36 4.62
CA THR A 127 7.49 18.90 4.47
C THR A 127 8.49 18.44 3.41
N ASN A 128 9.29 17.45 3.77
CA ASN A 128 10.29 16.85 2.89
C ASN A 128 10.36 15.34 3.13
N PHE A 129 10.99 14.63 2.20
CA PHE A 129 11.09 13.17 2.25
C PHE A 129 11.59 12.64 3.60
N ASN A 130 12.67 13.20 4.15
CA ASN A 130 13.23 12.69 5.40
C ASN A 130 12.24 12.84 6.56
N ALA A 131 11.50 13.95 6.61
CA ALA A 131 10.47 14.17 7.61
C ALA A 131 9.28 13.19 7.45
N VAL A 132 8.87 12.89 6.20
CA VAL A 132 7.84 11.88 5.92
C VAL A 132 8.30 10.49 6.36
N ILE A 133 9.53 10.09 6.03
CA ILE A 133 10.11 8.80 6.43
C ILE A 133 10.20 8.68 7.95
N SER A 134 10.63 9.73 8.66
CA SER A 134 10.65 9.72 10.14
C SER A 134 9.25 9.51 10.72
N MET A 135 8.24 10.19 10.18
CA MET A 135 6.84 10.00 10.59
C MET A 135 6.35 8.59 10.29
N LEU A 136 6.65 8.05 9.10
CA LEU A 136 6.28 6.68 8.71
C LEU A 136 6.90 5.62 9.63
N LYS A 137 8.17 5.78 10.01
CA LYS A 137 8.86 4.88 10.93
C LYS A 137 8.14 4.73 12.27
N GLU A 138 7.48 5.80 12.72
CA GLU A 138 6.73 5.80 13.98
C GLU A 138 5.31 5.25 13.81
N VAL A 139 4.61 5.63 12.74
CA VAL A 139 3.18 5.30 12.57
C VAL A 139 2.92 3.94 11.94
N VAL A 140 3.72 3.50 10.97
CA VAL A 140 3.48 2.25 10.22
C VAL A 140 3.38 1.01 11.14
N PRO A 141 4.21 0.85 12.19
CA PRO A 141 4.04 -0.26 13.14
C PRO A 141 2.71 -0.27 13.92
N GLN A 142 1.93 0.81 13.85
CA GLN A 142 0.63 0.96 14.51
C GLN A 142 -0.54 0.74 13.56
N LEU A 143 -0.29 0.53 12.25
CA LEU A 143 -1.31 0.33 11.24
C LEU A 143 -1.50 -1.16 10.95
N SER A 144 -2.73 -1.56 10.66
CA SER A 144 -3.06 -2.94 10.27
C SER A 144 -3.03 -3.13 8.76
N CYS A 145 -3.43 -2.11 7.99
CA CYS A 145 -3.38 -2.09 6.53
C CYS A 145 -2.01 -1.64 6.01
N PRO A 146 -1.57 -2.13 4.83
CA PRO A 146 -0.35 -1.65 4.20
C PRO A 146 -0.47 -0.21 3.70
N VAL A 147 0.68 0.47 3.69
CA VAL A 147 0.86 1.77 3.05
C VAL A 147 1.57 1.59 1.69
N ALA A 148 1.01 2.21 0.66
CA ALA A 148 1.64 2.40 -0.64
C ALA A 148 2.07 3.88 -0.78
N LEU A 149 3.32 4.13 -1.18
CA LEU A 149 3.76 5.49 -1.47
C LEU A 149 3.39 5.87 -2.90
N PHE A 150 2.98 7.12 -3.08
CA PHE A 150 2.81 7.75 -4.39
C PHE A 150 3.85 8.85 -4.55
N SER A 151 4.72 8.75 -5.55
CA SER A 151 5.81 9.71 -5.78
C SER A 151 6.07 9.89 -7.26
N TYR A 152 6.41 11.12 -7.65
CA TYR A 152 7.02 11.38 -8.96
C TYR A 152 8.44 10.80 -9.03
N TYR A 153 8.94 10.59 -10.23
CA TYR A 153 10.20 9.90 -10.46
C TYR A 153 11.43 10.72 -10.06
N ASN A 154 11.42 12.03 -10.33
CA ASN A 154 12.58 12.90 -10.10
C ASN A 154 13.05 12.91 -8.62
N PRO A 155 12.18 13.00 -7.59
CA PRO A 155 12.56 12.81 -6.19
C PRO A 155 13.25 11.47 -5.88
N ILE A 156 12.83 10.39 -6.56
CA ILE A 156 13.43 9.05 -6.43
C ILE A 156 14.83 9.06 -7.05
N LEU A 157 14.95 9.55 -8.28
CA LEU A 157 16.22 9.66 -9.01
C LEU A 157 17.27 10.46 -8.24
N LYS A 158 16.91 11.65 -7.73
CA LYS A 158 17.83 12.51 -6.96
C LYS A 158 18.39 11.84 -5.71
N ARG A 159 17.68 10.85 -5.16
CA ARG A 159 18.12 10.07 -4.00
C ARG A 159 18.94 8.84 -4.37
N GLY A 160 18.85 8.40 -5.62
CA GLY A 160 19.25 7.09 -6.09
C GLY A 160 18.15 6.04 -5.82
N ILE A 161 17.73 5.33 -6.87
CA ILE A 161 16.60 4.39 -6.84
C ILE A 161 16.79 3.33 -5.76
N GLY A 162 17.92 2.62 -5.75
CA GLY A 162 18.16 1.57 -4.75
C GLY A 162 18.15 2.09 -3.31
N LYS A 163 18.73 3.28 -3.07
CA LYS A 163 18.70 3.92 -1.74
C LYS A 163 17.28 4.31 -1.35
N PHE A 164 16.49 4.85 -2.28
CA PHE A 164 15.08 5.16 -2.03
C PHE A 164 14.30 3.90 -1.65
N MET A 165 14.44 2.81 -2.42
CA MET A 165 13.74 1.54 -2.18
C MET A 165 14.10 0.94 -0.81
N THR A 166 15.38 0.93 -0.44
CA THR A 166 15.81 0.45 0.89
C THR A 166 15.19 1.30 2.01
N ILE A 167 15.19 2.64 1.87
CA ILE A 167 14.64 3.51 2.91
C ILE A 167 13.13 3.26 3.12
N ILE A 168 12.35 3.14 2.04
CA ILE A 168 10.90 2.98 2.17
C ILE A 168 10.54 1.58 2.72
N LYS A 169 11.32 0.55 2.33
CA LYS A 169 11.23 -0.79 2.89
C LYS A 169 11.48 -0.79 4.40
N ASP A 170 12.54 -0.12 4.84
CA ASP A 170 12.95 -0.10 6.25
C ASP A 170 11.91 0.56 7.17
N VAL A 171 10.99 1.37 6.63
CA VAL A 171 9.86 1.94 7.37
C VAL A 171 8.54 1.21 7.16
N GLY A 172 8.55 0.05 6.48
CA GLY A 172 7.39 -0.83 6.33
C GLY A 172 6.41 -0.40 5.23
N VAL A 173 6.84 0.37 4.23
CA VAL A 173 6.03 0.60 3.01
C VAL A 173 6.01 -0.69 2.18
N HIS A 174 4.85 -1.03 1.62
CA HIS A 174 4.65 -2.27 0.87
C HIS A 174 4.51 -2.07 -0.64
N GLY A 175 4.24 -0.85 -1.09
CA GLY A 175 4.15 -0.58 -2.52
C GLY A 175 4.51 0.84 -2.91
N LEU A 176 4.69 1.01 -4.22
CA LEU A 176 5.08 2.27 -4.82
C LEU A 176 4.29 2.49 -6.11
N VAL A 177 3.76 3.70 -6.27
CA VAL A 177 3.15 4.21 -7.49
C VAL A 177 4.02 5.36 -8.00
N VAL A 178 4.45 5.26 -9.26
CA VAL A 178 5.24 6.31 -9.95
C VAL A 178 4.53 6.70 -11.25
N PRO A 179 3.68 7.75 -11.23
CA PRO A 179 2.73 8.01 -12.32
C PRO A 179 3.37 8.53 -13.61
N ASP A 180 4.60 9.07 -13.52
CA ASP A 180 5.31 9.77 -14.60
C ASP A 180 6.36 8.92 -15.32
N VAL A 181 6.43 7.60 -15.05
CA VAL A 181 7.37 6.68 -15.71
C VAL A 181 6.62 5.72 -16.64
N PRO A 182 6.89 5.75 -17.96
CA PRO A 182 6.31 4.78 -18.90
C PRO A 182 6.92 3.40 -18.69
N LEU A 183 6.17 2.33 -19.01
CA LEU A 183 6.58 0.93 -18.83
C LEU A 183 8.02 0.66 -19.27
N GLU A 184 8.42 1.20 -20.41
CA GLU A 184 9.72 1.00 -21.05
C GLU A 184 10.89 1.54 -20.21
N GLU A 185 10.63 2.54 -19.36
CA GLU A 185 11.64 3.16 -18.48
C GLU A 185 11.57 2.62 -17.04
N THR A 186 10.65 1.69 -16.75
CA THR A 186 10.49 1.12 -15.41
C THR A 186 11.46 0.00 -15.07
N GLU A 187 12.31 -0.46 -16.00
CA GLU A 187 13.16 -1.64 -15.79
C GLU A 187 13.98 -1.58 -14.49
N ILE A 188 14.71 -0.48 -14.28
CA ILE A 188 15.53 -0.27 -13.08
C ILE A 188 14.66 -0.15 -11.82
N LEU A 189 13.51 0.54 -11.92
CA LEU A 189 12.56 0.63 -10.80
C LEU A 189 12.04 -0.75 -10.42
N ARG A 190 11.60 -1.56 -11.39
CA ARG A 190 11.09 -2.92 -11.17
C ARG A 190 12.14 -3.82 -10.54
N MET A 191 13.37 -3.80 -11.06
CA MET A 191 14.47 -4.59 -10.50
C MET A 191 14.75 -4.23 -9.03
N GLU A 192 14.84 -2.94 -8.70
CA GLU A 192 15.09 -2.53 -7.30
C GLU A 192 13.85 -2.72 -6.41
N SER A 193 12.63 -2.66 -6.96
CA SER A 193 11.39 -2.95 -6.23
C SER A 193 11.35 -4.41 -5.79
N ILE A 194 11.57 -5.36 -6.72
CA ILE A 194 11.65 -6.80 -6.45
C ILE A 194 12.72 -7.11 -5.39
N LYS A 195 13.92 -6.55 -5.55
CA LYS A 195 15.05 -6.73 -4.62
C LYS A 195 14.73 -6.26 -3.20
N ASN A 196 13.88 -5.24 -3.06
CA ASN A 196 13.49 -4.68 -1.77
C ASN A 196 12.11 -5.18 -1.28
N ASN A 197 11.44 -6.08 -2.01
CA ASN A 197 10.09 -6.55 -1.71
C ASN A 197 9.08 -5.37 -1.58
N ILE A 198 9.16 -4.43 -2.52
CA ILE A 198 8.20 -3.34 -2.71
C ILE A 198 7.39 -3.67 -3.95
N GLU A 199 6.07 -3.68 -3.85
CA GLU A 199 5.19 -3.96 -4.98
C GLU A 199 5.06 -2.70 -5.84
N LEU A 200 5.65 -2.71 -7.05
CA LEU A 200 5.55 -1.59 -7.99
C LEU A 200 4.24 -1.68 -8.78
N VAL A 201 3.36 -0.72 -8.50
CA VAL A 201 2.06 -0.58 -9.15
C VAL A 201 2.21 0.26 -10.42
N LEU A 202 1.80 -0.30 -11.57
CA LEU A 202 1.84 0.41 -12.84
C LEU A 202 0.45 0.89 -13.27
N LEU A 203 0.46 1.92 -14.11
CA LEU A 203 -0.75 2.61 -14.55
C LEU A 203 -1.16 2.17 -15.96
N THR A 204 -2.46 2.06 -16.17
CA THR A 204 -3.06 1.93 -17.51
C THR A 204 -4.24 2.88 -17.66
N THR A 205 -4.66 3.17 -18.89
CA THR A 205 -5.76 4.10 -19.18
C THR A 205 -6.73 3.50 -20.21
N PRO A 206 -7.97 4.02 -20.31
CA PRO A 206 -8.92 3.67 -21.37
C PRO A 206 -8.38 3.80 -22.79
N THR A 207 -7.34 4.61 -23.00
CA THR A 207 -6.74 4.84 -24.31
C THR A 207 -5.48 4.01 -24.54
N THR A 208 -5.01 3.25 -23.55
CA THR A 208 -3.86 2.35 -23.70
C THR A 208 -4.22 1.23 -24.69
N PRO A 209 -3.41 1.00 -25.74
CA PRO A 209 -3.61 -0.13 -26.65
C PRO A 209 -3.57 -1.48 -25.91
N THR A 210 -4.38 -2.44 -26.34
CA THR A 210 -4.54 -3.74 -25.66
C THR A 210 -3.22 -4.48 -25.43
N ASP A 211 -2.33 -4.53 -26.42
CA ASP A 211 -1.04 -5.23 -26.28
C ASP A 211 -0.13 -4.55 -25.24
N ARG A 212 -0.17 -3.20 -25.19
CA ARG A 212 0.55 -2.45 -24.17
C ARG A 212 -0.07 -2.64 -22.78
N MET A 213 -1.40 -2.70 -22.69
CA MET A 213 -2.09 -3.00 -21.45
C MET A 213 -1.70 -4.40 -20.92
N LYS A 214 -1.63 -5.42 -21.78
CA LYS A 214 -1.14 -6.76 -21.40
C LYS A 214 0.27 -6.70 -20.82
N ALA A 215 1.17 -5.97 -21.47
CA ALA A 215 2.54 -5.81 -20.99
C ALA A 215 2.60 -5.08 -19.63
N ILE A 216 1.77 -4.06 -19.43
CA ILE A 216 1.64 -3.36 -18.14
C ILE A 216 1.14 -4.30 -17.05
N VAL A 217 0.06 -5.05 -17.32
CA VAL A 217 -0.51 -6.00 -16.37
C VAL A 217 0.52 -7.05 -15.96
N ALA A 218 1.23 -7.64 -16.91
CA ALA A 218 2.27 -8.64 -16.65
C ALA A 218 3.47 -8.08 -15.87
N ALA A 219 3.73 -6.79 -15.98
CA ALA A 219 4.84 -6.12 -15.31
C ALA A 219 4.50 -5.52 -13.94
N SER A 220 3.21 -5.43 -13.60
CA SER A 220 2.70 -4.83 -12.35
C SER A 220 2.72 -5.82 -11.18
N GLU A 221 2.91 -5.29 -9.98
CA GLU A 221 2.75 -6.04 -8.72
C GLU A 221 1.66 -5.38 -7.86
N GLY A 222 1.02 -6.16 -6.97
CA GLY A 222 -0.07 -5.69 -6.11
C GLY A 222 -1.39 -5.49 -6.83
N PHE A 223 -1.45 -4.48 -7.70
CA PHE A 223 -2.61 -4.18 -8.53
C PHE A 223 -2.21 -3.37 -9.76
N VAL A 224 -3.16 -3.23 -10.69
CA VAL A 224 -3.02 -2.33 -11.84
C VAL A 224 -3.87 -1.09 -11.60
N TYR A 225 -3.24 0.08 -11.72
CA TYR A 225 -3.89 1.35 -11.47
C TYR A 225 -4.58 1.85 -12.74
N LEU A 226 -5.92 1.76 -12.81
CA LEU A 226 -6.68 2.25 -13.95
C LEU A 226 -7.08 3.72 -13.75
N VAL A 227 -6.52 4.58 -14.59
CA VAL A 227 -6.87 6.01 -14.62
C VAL A 227 -8.18 6.19 -15.40
N SER A 228 -9.28 6.51 -14.71
CA SER A 228 -10.65 6.45 -15.26
C SER A 228 -10.99 7.49 -16.35
N SER A 229 -10.13 8.48 -16.59
CA SER A 229 -10.35 9.53 -17.58
C SER A 229 -9.05 9.99 -18.21
N VAL A 230 -9.12 10.43 -19.47
CA VAL A 230 -8.05 11.20 -20.12
C VAL A 230 -7.96 12.57 -19.42
N GLY A 231 -6.98 12.76 -18.54
CA GLY A 231 -6.76 14.01 -17.78
C GLY A 231 -6.35 13.80 -16.31
N VAL A 232 -6.12 14.91 -15.59
CA VAL A 232 -5.64 14.94 -14.19
C VAL A 232 -6.70 14.56 -13.13
N THR A 233 -6.25 14.23 -11.92
CA THR A 233 -7.06 13.79 -10.78
C THR A 233 -8.10 14.83 -10.32
N GLY A 234 -9.37 14.46 -10.19
CA GLY A 234 -10.40 15.33 -9.63
C GLY A 234 -11.74 14.61 -9.45
N ALA A 235 -12.60 15.14 -8.56
CA ALA A 235 -13.99 14.70 -8.46
C ALA A 235 -14.72 15.12 -9.74
N ARG A 236 -15.21 14.13 -10.51
CA ARG A 236 -16.05 14.37 -11.69
C ARG A 236 -17.36 13.61 -11.51
N ALA A 237 -18.44 14.16 -12.07
CA ALA A 237 -19.79 13.62 -11.94
C ALA A 237 -20.05 12.33 -12.74
N SER A 238 -19.15 11.94 -13.66
CA SER A 238 -19.34 10.74 -14.49
C SER A 238 -18.02 10.00 -14.79
N VAL A 239 -18.12 8.67 -14.86
CA VAL A 239 -17.05 7.75 -15.29
C VAL A 239 -17.29 7.40 -16.76
N SER A 240 -16.22 7.31 -17.57
CA SER A 240 -16.35 6.94 -18.98
C SER A 240 -16.93 5.52 -19.13
N SER A 241 -17.89 5.33 -20.04
CA SER A 241 -18.46 3.99 -20.35
C SER A 241 -17.39 2.98 -20.79
N ARG A 242 -16.28 3.45 -21.36
CA ARG A 242 -15.13 2.64 -21.76
C ARG A 242 -14.41 1.97 -20.58
N VAL A 243 -14.59 2.47 -19.36
CA VAL A 243 -14.02 1.84 -18.15
C VAL A 243 -14.64 0.46 -17.92
N GLN A 244 -15.94 0.27 -18.16
CA GLN A 244 -16.58 -1.04 -17.98
C GLN A 244 -16.02 -2.09 -18.95
N THR A 245 -15.89 -1.73 -20.23
CA THR A 245 -15.30 -2.59 -21.26
C THR A 245 -13.84 -2.89 -20.94
N LEU A 246 -13.06 -1.88 -20.55
CA LEU A 246 -11.65 -2.07 -20.21
C LEU A 246 -11.47 -2.97 -18.98
N LEU A 247 -12.32 -2.85 -17.96
CA LEU A 247 -12.30 -3.76 -16.81
C LEU A 247 -12.57 -5.22 -17.22
N GLN A 248 -13.40 -5.46 -18.23
CA GLN A 248 -13.63 -6.80 -18.78
C GLN A 248 -12.41 -7.30 -19.58
N GLU A 249 -11.79 -6.43 -20.38
CA GLU A 249 -10.58 -6.78 -21.14
C GLU A 249 -9.39 -7.11 -20.22
N ILE A 250 -9.15 -6.29 -19.19
CA ILE A 250 -8.11 -6.55 -18.17
C ILE A 250 -8.36 -7.89 -17.48
N LYS A 251 -9.62 -8.24 -17.16
CA LYS A 251 -9.99 -9.53 -16.58
C LYS A 251 -9.64 -10.70 -17.50
N GLN A 252 -9.90 -10.57 -18.80
CA GLN A 252 -9.70 -11.66 -19.77
C GLN A 252 -8.22 -11.98 -20.03
N VAL A 253 -7.35 -10.96 -20.02
CA VAL A 253 -5.90 -11.15 -20.20
C VAL A 253 -5.32 -12.11 -19.16
N HIS A 254 -5.89 -12.13 -17.95
CA HIS A 254 -5.40 -12.94 -16.84
C HIS A 254 -6.10 -14.31 -16.72
N LEU A 255 -7.21 -14.56 -17.42
CA LEU A 255 -7.91 -15.86 -17.41
C LEU A 255 -7.35 -16.86 -18.44
N LEU A 256 -6.33 -16.46 -19.20
CA LEU A 256 -5.68 -17.29 -20.23
C LEU A 256 -4.35 -17.92 -19.79
N ASP A 257 -3.97 -17.72 -18.52
CA ASP A 257 -2.85 -18.38 -17.84
C ASP A 257 -3.38 -19.25 -16.68
#